data_AF-A0A358PYC7-F1
#
_entry.id   AF-A0A358PYC7-F1
#
_cell.length_a   1.000
_cell.length_b   1.000
_cell.length_c   1.000
_cell.angle_alpha   90.00
_cell.angle_beta   90.00
_cell.angle_gamma   90.00
#
_symmetry.space_group_name_H-M   'P 1'
#
loop_
_entity.id
_entity.type
_entity.pdbx_description
1 polymer ?
#
loop_
_entity_poly.entity_id
_entity_poly.type
_entity_poly.pdbx_seq_one_letter_code
_entity_poly.pdbx_strand_id
1 'polypeptide(L)'
;MKKGIIHVLIICLSLTLLTGCGSSKKSDAELKAEVKAEQEDKTTEKTADNKEKVQVSTSGDLIFFNDDGSSRTLVKGSRGYQNMQSITFLENKKVIVLMASYGSSPLGVYTYKLNDDSFTVVTEPVKEYSIVDNTIKVGMPNGSIKYYDLNGYQVDQPGMSAPTTPNSEYEINKQYQFDFEGKGSLDIFSVDTDSMNNFDVIVNGIRYSIASDIFLPELVYYKYKLTEIADSGRYALTFFPAAPPHGAEVFFYEYTIGSGLDEIGVVYIESPDTDLFDVDIKDLTYNSVNINNQTHKFDRSLSR
;
A
#
# COMPACT_ATOMS: atom_id res chain seq x y z
N MET A 1 -30.07 55.60 -24.22
CA MET A 1 -29.26 54.76 -25.13
C MET A 1 -28.53 53.65 -24.36
N LYS A 2 -29.24 52.71 -23.72
CA LYS A 2 -28.65 51.61 -22.93
C LYS A 2 -29.36 50.25 -23.13
N LYS A 3 -30.17 50.09 -24.17
CA LYS A 3 -30.88 48.83 -24.48
C LYS A 3 -30.35 48.09 -25.71
N GLY A 4 -29.33 48.64 -26.39
CA GLY A 4 -28.72 48.02 -27.59
C GLY A 4 -27.49 47.13 -27.32
N ILE A 5 -26.89 47.19 -26.13
CA ILE A 5 -25.61 46.49 -25.85
C ILE A 5 -25.82 45.03 -25.40
N ILE A 6 -26.98 44.69 -24.82
CA ILE A 6 -27.23 43.34 -24.29
C ILE A 6 -27.47 42.30 -25.41
N HIS A 7 -28.00 42.70 -26.56
CA HIS A 7 -28.26 41.76 -27.66
C HIS A 7 -27.00 41.38 -28.44
N VAL A 8 -25.95 42.21 -28.41
CA VAL A 8 -24.67 41.91 -29.09
C VAL A 8 -23.84 40.89 -28.29
N LEU A 9 -23.98 40.86 -26.97
CA LEU A 9 -23.21 39.97 -26.09
C LEU A 9 -23.75 38.53 -26.07
N ILE A 10 -25.06 38.35 -26.30
CA ILE A 10 -25.70 37.02 -26.39
C ILE A 10 -25.37 36.33 -27.73
N ILE A 11 -25.22 37.09 -28.82
CA ILE A 11 -24.86 36.53 -30.13
C ILE A 11 -23.37 36.10 -30.17
N CYS A 12 -22.48 36.79 -29.45
CA CYS A 12 -21.08 36.38 -29.34
C CYS A 12 -20.87 35.10 -28.51
N LEU A 13 -21.74 34.79 -27.55
CA LEU A 13 -21.62 33.57 -26.73
C LEU A 13 -22.12 32.30 -27.44
N SER A 14 -22.94 32.44 -28.50
CA SER A 14 -23.41 31.31 -29.32
C SER A 14 -22.45 30.92 -30.46
N LEU A 15 -21.43 31.74 -30.74
CA LEU A 15 -20.49 31.53 -31.86
C LEU A 15 -19.21 30.76 -31.48
N THR A 16 -18.98 30.46 -30.21
CA THR A 16 -17.88 29.59 -29.75
C THR A 16 -18.27 28.11 -29.59
N LEU A 17 -19.50 27.73 -29.92
CA LEU A 17 -19.99 26.34 -29.85
C LEU A 17 -20.01 25.61 -31.21
N LEU A 18 -19.43 26.18 -32.26
CA LEU A 18 -19.50 25.63 -33.63
C LEU A 18 -18.15 25.64 -34.36
N THR A 19 -17.10 25.12 -33.74
CA THR A 19 -15.95 24.57 -34.46
C THR A 19 -15.38 23.38 -33.69
N GLY A 20 -15.49 22.17 -34.27
CA GLY A 20 -14.74 21.02 -33.76
C GLY A 20 -15.40 19.65 -33.91
N CYS A 21 -16.07 19.36 -35.03
CA CYS A 21 -16.34 17.97 -35.41
C CYS A 21 -15.04 17.35 -35.93
N GLY A 22 -14.24 16.80 -35.01
CA GLY A 22 -13.06 16.00 -35.30
C GLY A 22 -13.22 14.65 -34.64
N SER A 23 -13.65 13.65 -35.40
CA SER A 23 -13.72 12.26 -34.96
C SER A 23 -12.32 11.71 -34.72
N SER A 24 -11.77 11.87 -33.52
CA SER A 24 -10.74 10.96 -33.02
C SER A 24 -11.46 9.83 -32.27
N LYS A 25 -11.26 8.59 -32.71
CA LYS A 25 -11.57 7.43 -31.89
C LYS A 25 -10.66 7.53 -30.65
N LYS A 26 -11.21 7.92 -29.50
CA LYS A 26 -10.55 7.69 -28.21
C LYS A 26 -10.17 6.22 -28.15
N SER A 27 -8.91 5.94 -27.82
CA SER A 27 -8.46 4.56 -27.70
C SER A 27 -9.14 3.91 -26.48
N ASP A 28 -9.34 2.59 -26.51
CA ASP A 28 -9.95 1.84 -25.40
C ASP A 28 -9.22 2.06 -24.05
N ALA A 29 -7.95 2.48 -24.08
CA ALA A 29 -7.18 2.82 -22.89
C ALA A 29 -7.65 4.15 -22.25
N GLU A 30 -8.03 5.13 -23.07
CA GLU A 30 -8.46 6.45 -22.62
C GLU A 30 -9.89 6.41 -22.05
N LEU A 31 -10.77 5.61 -22.67
CA LEU A 31 -12.11 5.30 -22.15
C LEU A 31 -12.05 4.54 -20.83
N LYS A 32 -11.09 3.61 -20.66
CA LYS A 32 -10.90 2.90 -19.38
C LYS A 32 -10.36 3.81 -18.27
N ALA A 33 -9.47 4.74 -18.59
CA ALA A 33 -8.94 5.70 -17.63
C ALA A 33 -10.03 6.68 -17.16
N GLU A 34 -10.88 7.16 -18.07
CA GLU A 34 -11.98 8.07 -17.77
C GLU A 34 -13.08 7.37 -16.93
N VAL A 35 -13.43 6.12 -17.25
CA VAL A 35 -14.37 5.31 -16.44
C VAL A 35 -13.80 4.97 -15.06
N LYS A 36 -12.49 4.73 -14.94
CA LYS A 36 -11.83 4.46 -13.66
C LYS A 36 -11.80 5.71 -12.77
N ALA A 37 -11.47 6.87 -13.33
CA ALA A 37 -11.50 8.14 -12.61
C ALA A 37 -12.93 8.50 -12.15
N GLU A 38 -13.95 8.27 -12.99
CA GLU A 38 -15.35 8.53 -12.64
C GLU A 38 -15.90 7.53 -11.60
N GLN A 39 -15.33 6.32 -11.50
CA GLN A 39 -15.65 5.34 -10.45
C GLN A 39 -14.97 5.68 -9.12
N GLU A 40 -13.74 6.19 -9.15
CA GLU A 40 -13.00 6.62 -7.95
C GLU A 40 -13.62 7.89 -7.33
N ASP A 41 -14.08 8.85 -8.14
CA ASP A 41 -14.73 10.07 -7.65
C ASP A 41 -16.11 9.79 -7.01
N LYS A 42 -16.89 8.86 -7.58
CA LYS A 42 -18.14 8.34 -6.99
C LYS A 42 -17.94 7.57 -5.67
N THR A 43 -16.73 7.08 -5.40
CA THR A 43 -16.40 6.35 -4.17
C THR A 43 -16.22 7.31 -2.99
N THR A 44 -15.69 8.50 -3.25
CA THR A 44 -15.48 9.54 -2.23
C THR A 44 -16.81 10.22 -1.83
N GLU A 45 -17.70 10.47 -2.80
CA GLU A 45 -19.00 11.11 -2.54
C GLU A 45 -19.99 10.16 -1.79
N LYS A 46 -19.98 8.86 -2.09
CA LYS A 46 -20.80 7.85 -1.39
C LYS A 46 -20.42 7.60 0.06
N THR A 47 -19.20 7.92 0.47
CA THR A 47 -18.76 7.67 1.86
C THR A 47 -19.43 8.63 2.85
N ALA A 48 -19.88 9.80 2.40
CA ALA A 48 -20.66 10.75 3.20
C ALA A 48 -22.14 10.31 3.38
N ASP A 49 -22.77 9.77 2.33
CA ASP A 49 -24.16 9.25 2.37
C ASP A 49 -24.30 8.01 3.29
N ASN A 50 -23.23 7.25 3.48
CA ASN A 50 -23.27 5.98 4.21
C ASN A 50 -23.40 6.10 5.74
N LYS A 51 -23.18 7.28 6.33
CA LYS A 51 -23.46 7.52 7.76
C LYS A 51 -24.96 7.56 8.07
N GLU A 52 -25.83 7.78 7.08
CA GLU A 52 -27.28 7.87 7.32
C GLU A 52 -27.93 6.49 7.51
N LYS A 53 -27.39 5.44 6.88
CA LYS A 53 -27.99 4.09 6.92
C LYS A 53 -27.77 3.33 8.23
N VAL A 54 -26.79 3.72 9.05
CA VAL A 54 -26.50 3.07 10.33
C VAL A 54 -26.39 4.10 11.43
N GLN A 55 -27.27 4.03 12.42
CA GLN A 55 -27.27 4.95 13.57
C GLN A 55 -27.14 4.19 14.88
N VAL A 56 -26.59 4.88 15.88
CA VAL A 56 -26.58 4.42 17.27
C VAL A 56 -27.61 5.22 18.02
N SER A 57 -28.60 4.55 18.60
CA SER A 57 -29.59 5.22 19.43
C SER A 57 -28.99 5.71 20.75
N THR A 58 -29.71 6.57 21.47
CA THR A 58 -29.33 7.01 22.82
C THR A 58 -29.32 5.87 23.84
N SER A 59 -30.04 4.77 23.58
CA SER A 59 -30.01 3.53 24.36
C SER A 59 -28.84 2.60 23.98
N GLY A 60 -27.99 2.99 23.02
CA GLY A 60 -26.88 2.19 22.51
C GLY A 60 -27.32 1.09 21.54
N ASP A 61 -28.53 1.16 21.00
CA ASP A 61 -28.99 0.23 19.98
C ASP A 61 -28.34 0.57 18.63
N LEU A 62 -27.85 -0.45 17.92
CA LEU A 62 -27.39 -0.30 16.54
C LEU A 62 -28.59 -0.48 15.62
N ILE A 63 -28.97 0.57 14.90
CA ILE A 63 -30.14 0.61 14.03
C ILE A 63 -29.68 0.75 12.57
N PHE A 64 -30.18 -0.14 11.72
CA PHE A 64 -30.00 -0.07 10.28
C PHE A 64 -31.28 0.45 9.62
N PHE A 65 -31.13 1.41 8.72
CA PHE A 65 -32.20 1.96 7.89
C PHE A 65 -32.09 1.40 6.48
N ASN A 66 -33.15 0.77 6.01
CA ASN A 66 -33.28 0.28 4.65
C ASN A 66 -33.59 1.45 3.69
N ASP A 67 -33.36 1.23 2.39
CA ASP A 67 -33.64 2.23 1.35
C ASP A 67 -35.14 2.59 1.23
N ASP A 68 -36.03 1.72 1.71
CA ASP A 68 -37.48 1.96 1.77
C ASP A 68 -37.92 2.81 2.98
N GLY A 69 -36.96 3.28 3.80
CA GLY A 69 -37.20 4.05 5.01
C GLY A 69 -37.59 3.23 6.23
N SER A 70 -37.76 1.90 6.10
CA SER A 70 -37.94 1.03 7.25
C SER A 70 -36.62 0.87 8.02
N SER A 71 -36.71 0.58 9.32
CA SER A 71 -35.54 0.35 10.15
C SER A 71 -35.61 -0.99 10.87
N ARG A 72 -34.44 -1.53 11.19
CA ARG A 72 -34.28 -2.73 12.02
C ARG A 72 -33.18 -2.53 13.06
N THR A 73 -33.44 -2.96 14.28
CA THR A 73 -32.42 -3.00 15.33
C THR A 73 -31.52 -4.21 15.11
N LEU A 74 -30.25 -3.97 14.80
CA LEU A 74 -29.22 -5.00 14.64
C LEU A 74 -28.69 -5.47 15.99
N VAL A 75 -28.53 -4.54 16.94
CA VAL A 75 -28.10 -4.84 18.32
C VAL A 75 -28.92 -4.05 19.30
N LYS A 76 -29.39 -4.71 20.36
CA LYS A 76 -29.98 -4.02 21.51
C LYS A 76 -28.89 -3.62 22.52
N GLY A 77 -28.81 -2.34 22.86
CA GLY A 77 -27.82 -1.74 23.77
C GLY A 77 -27.87 -2.30 25.20
N SER A 78 -28.96 -2.96 25.58
CA SER A 78 -29.09 -3.64 26.88
C SER A 78 -28.22 -4.91 27.04
N ARG A 79 -27.50 -5.36 26.01
CA ARG A 79 -26.80 -6.66 26.03
C ARG A 79 -25.35 -6.70 25.55
N GLY A 80 -24.64 -5.59 25.31
CA GLY A 80 -23.26 -5.79 24.90
C GLY A 80 -22.37 -4.59 24.76
N TYR A 81 -22.61 -3.77 23.74
CA TYR A 81 -21.63 -2.79 23.31
C TYR A 81 -21.78 -1.47 24.07
N GLN A 82 -20.81 -1.17 24.92
CA GLN A 82 -20.60 0.13 25.54
C GLN A 82 -19.49 0.86 24.78
N ASN A 83 -19.46 2.20 24.81
CA ASN A 83 -18.39 3.03 24.25
C ASN A 83 -18.06 2.75 22.77
N MET A 84 -19.08 2.79 21.89
CA MET A 84 -18.86 2.66 20.45
C MET A 84 -18.07 3.87 19.93
N GLN A 85 -16.90 3.62 19.35
CA GLN A 85 -15.99 4.68 18.88
C GLN A 85 -16.13 4.93 17.38
N SER A 86 -16.36 3.89 16.59
CA SER A 86 -16.51 4.01 15.14
C SER A 86 -17.31 2.86 14.53
N ILE A 87 -17.90 3.17 13.37
CA ILE A 87 -18.71 2.27 12.55
C ILE A 87 -18.34 2.53 11.10
N THR A 88 -18.13 1.47 10.34
CA THR A 88 -17.88 1.53 8.90
C THR A 88 -18.81 0.55 8.19
N PHE A 89 -19.61 1.06 7.25
CA PHE A 89 -20.49 0.23 6.44
C PHE A 89 -19.85 -0.08 5.07
N LEU A 90 -19.70 -1.36 4.76
CA LEU A 90 -19.20 -1.86 3.49
C LEU A 90 -20.39 -2.34 2.64
N GLU A 91 -21.03 -1.42 1.93
CA GLU A 91 -22.28 -1.64 1.18
C GLU A 91 -22.19 -2.83 0.21
N ASN A 92 -21.12 -2.89 -0.59
CA ASN A 92 -20.88 -3.96 -1.57
C ASN A 92 -20.76 -5.35 -0.95
N LYS A 93 -20.42 -5.43 0.34
CA LYS A 93 -20.23 -6.68 1.08
C LYS A 93 -21.34 -6.95 2.08
N LYS A 94 -22.23 -5.98 2.30
CA LYS A 94 -23.27 -6.01 3.32
C LYS A 94 -22.70 -6.33 4.72
N VAL A 95 -21.53 -5.76 5.02
CA VAL A 95 -20.83 -5.92 6.30
C VAL A 95 -20.74 -4.57 7.01
N ILE A 96 -20.97 -4.57 8.33
CA ILE A 96 -20.69 -3.45 9.21
C ILE A 96 -19.48 -3.83 10.06
N VAL A 97 -18.45 -2.99 10.07
CA VAL A 97 -17.30 -3.10 10.98
C VAL A 97 -17.47 -2.07 12.07
N LEU A 98 -17.31 -2.45 13.33
CA LEU A 98 -17.46 -1.53 14.45
C LEU A 98 -16.38 -1.76 15.51
N MET A 99 -15.98 -0.66 16.15
CA MET A 99 -15.07 -0.66 17.28
C MET A 99 -15.80 -0.21 18.54
N ALA A 100 -15.90 -1.12 19.50
CA ALA A 100 -16.66 -0.93 20.73
C ALA A 100 -16.06 -1.75 21.88
N SER A 101 -16.48 -1.48 23.11
CA SER A 101 -16.22 -2.38 24.25
C SER A 101 -17.44 -3.24 24.51
N TYR A 102 -17.29 -4.53 24.83
CA TYR A 102 -18.41 -5.39 25.24
C TYR A 102 -18.42 -5.60 26.76
N GLY A 103 -19.36 -4.98 27.47
CA GLY A 103 -19.41 -5.01 28.94
C GLY A 103 -18.17 -4.36 29.58
N SER A 104 -17.45 -5.11 30.43
CA SER A 104 -16.17 -4.68 31.01
C SER A 104 -14.94 -5.03 30.15
N SER A 105 -15.16 -5.59 28.96
CA SER A 105 -14.07 -6.01 28.08
C SER A 105 -13.39 -4.80 27.44
N PRO A 106 -12.09 -4.90 27.10
CA PRO A 106 -11.40 -3.82 26.41
C PRO A 106 -12.03 -3.56 25.03
N LEU A 107 -11.62 -2.46 24.40
CA LEU A 107 -12.05 -2.14 23.06
C LEU A 107 -11.67 -3.26 22.09
N GLY A 108 -12.62 -3.67 21.25
CA GLY A 108 -12.45 -4.69 20.21
C GLY A 108 -12.96 -4.24 18.86
N VAL A 109 -12.61 -4.97 17.81
CA VAL A 109 -13.23 -4.86 16.47
C VAL A 109 -14.20 -6.02 16.27
N TYR A 110 -15.37 -5.72 15.72
CA TYR A 110 -16.42 -6.69 15.42
C TYR A 110 -16.89 -6.50 13.99
N THR A 111 -17.24 -7.59 13.32
CA THR A 111 -17.96 -7.55 12.05
C THR A 111 -19.40 -8.05 12.22
N TYR A 112 -20.31 -7.43 11.49
CA TYR A 112 -21.70 -7.84 11.40
C TYR A 112 -22.10 -8.04 9.96
N LYS A 113 -22.66 -9.20 9.65
CA LYS A 113 -23.14 -9.53 8.30
C LYS A 113 -24.65 -9.35 8.23
N LEU A 114 -25.12 -8.42 7.40
CA LEU A 114 -26.55 -8.06 7.29
C LEU A 114 -27.43 -9.17 6.71
N ASN A 115 -26.87 -10.10 5.93
CA ASN A 115 -27.63 -11.20 5.32
C ASN A 115 -27.88 -12.35 6.31
N ASP A 116 -26.90 -12.62 7.18
CA ASP A 116 -26.91 -13.78 8.07
C ASP A 116 -27.31 -13.39 9.51
N ASP A 117 -27.54 -12.10 9.76
CA ASP A 117 -27.85 -11.51 11.07
C ASP A 117 -26.87 -11.98 12.16
N SER A 118 -25.58 -12.04 11.82
CA SER A 118 -24.55 -12.64 12.65
C SER A 118 -23.43 -11.66 12.98
N PHE A 119 -23.01 -11.63 14.24
CA PHE A 119 -21.81 -10.96 14.72
C PHE A 119 -20.63 -11.92 14.79
N THR A 120 -19.47 -11.46 14.34
CA THR A 120 -18.19 -12.12 14.62
C THR A 120 -17.29 -11.14 15.36
N VAL A 121 -16.74 -11.60 16.49
CA VAL A 121 -15.65 -10.89 17.17
C VAL A 121 -14.39 -11.07 16.34
N VAL A 122 -13.79 -9.97 15.88
CA VAL A 122 -12.55 -10.03 15.11
C VAL A 122 -11.37 -10.16 16.07
N THR A 123 -11.25 -9.25 17.05
CA THR A 123 -10.17 -9.28 18.04
C THR A 123 -10.38 -8.28 19.17
N GLU A 124 -9.80 -8.60 20.33
CA GLU A 124 -9.64 -7.76 21.52
C GLU A 124 -8.27 -8.08 22.17
N PRO A 125 -7.56 -7.11 22.79
CA PRO A 125 -7.79 -5.66 22.77
C PRO A 125 -7.25 -4.99 21.50
N VAL A 126 -7.84 -3.86 21.10
CA VAL A 126 -7.41 -3.06 19.94
C VAL A 126 -7.20 -1.59 20.32
N LYS A 127 -6.29 -0.92 19.61
CA LYS A 127 -6.04 0.53 19.72
C LYS A 127 -6.78 1.29 18.62
N GLU A 128 -6.71 0.80 17.40
CA GLU A 128 -7.29 1.42 16.21
C GLU A 128 -7.53 0.35 15.11
N TYR A 129 -8.38 0.67 14.13
CA TYR A 129 -8.52 -0.14 12.92
C TYR A 129 -8.69 0.73 11.68
N SER A 130 -8.37 0.14 10.53
CA SER A 130 -8.75 0.64 9.21
C SER A 130 -9.15 -0.52 8.30
N ILE A 131 -9.81 -0.20 7.18
CA ILE A 131 -10.18 -1.20 6.17
C ILE A 131 -9.35 -0.93 4.92
N VAL A 132 -8.62 -1.95 4.47
CA VAL A 132 -7.75 -1.92 3.28
C VAL A 132 -8.07 -3.14 2.43
N ASP A 133 -8.46 -2.94 1.17
CA ASP A 133 -8.71 -4.02 0.20
C ASP A 133 -9.58 -5.18 0.73
N ASN A 134 -10.71 -4.87 1.36
CA ASN A 134 -11.63 -5.82 2.01
C ASN A 134 -11.06 -6.57 3.21
N THR A 135 -10.04 -6.02 3.86
CA THR A 135 -9.41 -6.61 5.04
C THR A 135 -9.36 -5.58 6.15
N ILE A 136 -9.50 -6.05 7.38
CA ILE A 136 -9.49 -5.25 8.58
C ILE A 136 -8.06 -5.23 9.11
N LYS A 137 -7.39 -4.09 8.95
CA LYS A 137 -6.09 -3.82 9.57
C LYS A 137 -6.34 -3.35 10.99
N VAL A 138 -5.79 -4.06 11.97
CA VAL A 138 -5.97 -3.77 13.40
C VAL A 138 -4.64 -3.45 14.04
N GLY A 139 -4.54 -2.27 14.67
CA GLY A 139 -3.43 -1.88 15.53
C GLY A 139 -3.66 -2.36 16.96
N MET A 140 -2.75 -3.17 17.49
CA MET A 140 -2.82 -3.73 18.84
C MET A 140 -2.15 -2.78 19.86
N PRO A 141 -2.50 -2.83 21.16
CA PRO A 141 -1.91 -1.94 22.18
C PRO A 141 -0.40 -2.04 22.34
N ASN A 142 0.19 -3.19 22.02
CA ASN A 142 1.64 -3.43 22.05
C ASN A 142 2.37 -2.88 20.80
N GLY A 143 1.67 -2.22 19.88
CA GLY A 143 2.21 -1.69 18.63
C GLY A 143 2.20 -2.65 17.45
N SER A 144 1.88 -3.94 17.65
CA SER A 144 1.77 -4.90 16.55
C SER A 144 0.54 -4.65 15.67
N ILE A 145 0.61 -5.07 14.41
CA ILE A 145 -0.49 -4.97 13.44
C ILE A 145 -0.93 -6.37 13.05
N LYS A 146 -2.25 -6.58 12.96
CA LYS A 146 -2.85 -7.83 12.47
C LYS A 146 -3.87 -7.55 11.38
N TYR A 147 -4.07 -8.52 10.50
CA TYR A 147 -5.04 -8.44 9.42
C TYR A 147 -6.08 -9.53 9.58
N TYR A 148 -7.34 -9.17 9.32
CA TYR A 148 -8.46 -10.09 9.39
C TYR A 148 -9.35 -9.92 8.18
N ASP A 149 -9.86 -11.02 7.62
CA ASP A 149 -10.90 -10.92 6.61
C ASP A 149 -12.21 -10.37 7.22
N LEU A 150 -13.19 -10.08 6.37
CA LEU A 150 -14.51 -9.59 6.84
C LEU A 150 -15.30 -10.63 7.65
N ASN A 151 -14.85 -11.89 7.67
CA ASN A 151 -15.42 -12.95 8.48
C ASN A 151 -14.73 -13.05 9.85
N GLY A 152 -13.74 -12.21 10.15
CA GLY A 152 -13.01 -12.22 11.42
C GLY A 152 -11.92 -13.28 11.52
N TYR A 153 -11.58 -13.98 10.43
CA TYR A 153 -10.43 -14.88 10.41
C TYR A 153 -9.16 -14.08 10.21
N GLN A 154 -8.14 -14.36 11.02
CA GLN A 154 -6.83 -13.76 10.81
C GLN A 154 -6.30 -14.21 9.44
N VAL A 155 -5.88 -13.25 8.64
CA VAL A 155 -5.28 -13.47 7.32
C VAL A 155 -3.92 -12.83 7.27
N ASP A 156 -3.12 -13.23 6.28
CA ASP A 156 -1.91 -12.51 5.94
C ASP A 156 -2.25 -11.11 5.42
N GLN A 157 -1.27 -10.21 5.46
CA GLN A 157 -1.46 -8.85 4.98
C GLN A 157 -1.93 -8.85 3.51
N PRO A 158 -3.02 -8.15 3.15
CA PRO A 158 -3.48 -8.06 1.77
C PRO A 158 -2.42 -7.45 0.90
N GLY A 159 -2.19 -8.03 -0.27
CA GLY A 159 -1.14 -7.58 -1.17
C GLY A 159 0.26 -8.13 -0.86
N MET A 160 0.39 -9.13 0.02
CA MET A 160 1.57 -9.98 0.03
C MET A 160 1.64 -10.80 -1.27
N SER A 161 2.34 -10.26 -2.26
CA SER A 161 2.83 -11.06 -3.39
C SER A 161 3.81 -12.07 -2.82
N ALA A 162 3.73 -13.35 -3.20
CA ALA A 162 4.76 -14.31 -2.84
C ALA A 162 5.99 -14.08 -3.73
N PRO A 163 7.18 -13.74 -3.21
CA PRO A 163 8.40 -13.87 -3.97
C PRO A 163 9.13 -15.12 -3.48
N THR A 164 8.93 -16.22 -4.19
CA THR A 164 9.44 -17.53 -3.76
C THR A 164 10.83 -17.85 -4.31
N THR A 165 11.49 -16.88 -4.96
CA THR A 165 12.78 -17.13 -5.62
C THR A 165 13.74 -15.94 -5.54
N PRO A 166 15.02 -16.18 -5.22
CA PRO A 166 16.11 -15.22 -5.42
C PRO A 166 16.12 -14.68 -6.86
N ASN A 167 16.61 -13.44 -7.04
CA ASN A 167 16.65 -12.70 -8.30
C ASN A 167 15.28 -12.42 -8.96
N SER A 168 14.18 -12.62 -8.23
CA SER A 168 12.85 -12.14 -8.66
C SER A 168 12.81 -10.61 -8.63
N GLU A 169 11.90 -10.03 -9.41
CA GLU A 169 11.59 -8.60 -9.35
C GLU A 169 10.62 -8.33 -8.19
N TYR A 170 10.93 -7.28 -7.42
CA TYR A 170 10.10 -6.81 -6.31
C TYR A 170 9.76 -5.34 -6.55
N GLU A 171 8.50 -4.98 -6.38
CA GLU A 171 8.00 -3.61 -6.46
C GLU A 171 8.15 -2.85 -5.14
N ILE A 172 8.43 -1.54 -5.22
CA ILE A 172 8.40 -0.62 -4.09
C ILE A 172 6.96 -0.39 -3.60
N ASN A 173 6.79 -0.08 -2.31
CA ASN A 173 5.51 0.08 -1.61
C ASN A 173 4.64 -1.19 -1.64
N LYS A 174 5.26 -2.34 -1.88
CA LYS A 174 4.67 -3.67 -1.75
C LYS A 174 5.37 -4.43 -0.64
N GLN A 175 4.59 -5.25 0.06
CA GLN A 175 5.10 -6.08 1.13
C GLN A 175 5.24 -7.53 0.67
N TYR A 176 6.24 -8.21 1.18
CA TYR A 176 6.67 -9.54 0.80
C TYR A 176 7.05 -10.36 2.03
N GLN A 177 7.16 -11.69 1.85
CA GLN A 177 7.76 -12.60 2.82
C GLN A 177 9.01 -13.22 2.23
N PHE A 178 10.11 -13.24 2.98
CA PHE A 178 11.36 -13.85 2.52
C PHE A 178 12.26 -14.26 3.69
N ASP A 179 13.06 -15.30 3.50
CA ASP A 179 14.05 -15.77 4.48
C ASP A 179 15.42 -15.14 4.18
N PHE A 180 15.70 -13.97 4.76
CA PHE A 180 16.95 -13.24 4.49
C PHE A 180 18.19 -13.96 5.02
N GLU A 181 18.04 -14.82 6.03
CA GLU A 181 19.15 -15.52 6.68
C GLU A 181 19.37 -16.95 6.19
N GLY A 182 18.49 -17.49 5.34
CA GLY A 182 18.55 -18.87 4.88
C GLY A 182 18.30 -19.91 5.99
N LYS A 183 17.60 -19.54 7.06
CA LYS A 183 17.38 -20.38 8.26
C LYS A 183 15.95 -20.91 8.40
N GLY A 184 15.11 -20.71 7.39
CA GLY A 184 13.70 -21.10 7.36
C GLY A 184 12.76 -20.18 8.14
N SER A 185 13.24 -19.03 8.63
CA SER A 185 12.39 -18.03 9.30
C SER A 185 12.00 -16.96 8.29
N LEU A 186 10.70 -16.82 8.03
CA LEU A 186 10.21 -15.82 7.09
C LEU A 186 10.11 -14.46 7.77
N ASP A 187 10.78 -13.48 7.17
CA ASP A 187 10.64 -12.07 7.50
C ASP A 187 9.58 -11.42 6.63
N ILE A 188 8.79 -10.53 7.22
CA ILE A 188 7.88 -9.65 6.49
C ILE A 188 8.66 -8.40 6.13
N PHE A 189 8.75 -8.05 4.85
CA PHE A 189 9.47 -6.85 4.47
C PHE A 189 8.82 -6.04 3.35
N SER A 190 9.13 -4.74 3.29
CA SER A 190 8.85 -3.86 2.17
C SER A 190 10.00 -2.88 1.96
N VAL A 191 10.06 -2.31 0.77
CA VAL A 191 10.84 -1.10 0.49
C VAL A 191 9.84 0.00 0.22
N ASP A 192 9.90 1.06 0.99
CA ASP A 192 9.02 2.22 0.89
C ASP A 192 9.84 3.45 0.47
N THR A 193 9.19 4.43 -0.14
CA THR A 193 9.77 5.75 -0.40
C THR A 193 9.12 6.78 0.51
N ASP A 194 9.89 7.56 1.25
CA ASP A 194 9.35 8.65 2.06
C ASP A 194 9.16 9.95 1.25
N SER A 195 8.50 10.94 1.85
CA SER A 195 8.27 12.26 1.23
C SER A 195 9.54 13.12 1.12
N MET A 196 10.64 12.70 1.76
CA MET A 196 11.94 13.38 1.76
C MET A 196 12.95 12.68 0.85
N ASN A 197 12.46 11.82 -0.04
CA ASN A 197 13.24 11.12 -1.03
C ASN A 197 14.20 10.03 -0.48
N ASN A 198 13.93 9.47 0.70
CA ASN A 198 14.68 8.32 1.22
C ASN A 198 14.00 7.00 0.88
N PHE A 199 14.81 5.95 0.71
CA PHE A 199 14.32 4.57 0.70
C PHE A 199 14.33 4.03 2.13
N ASP A 200 13.18 3.54 2.57
CA ASP A 200 13.01 2.87 3.85
C ASP A 200 12.84 1.38 3.59
N VAL A 201 13.77 0.57 4.07
CA VAL A 201 13.58 -0.88 4.17
C VAL A 201 12.85 -1.15 5.48
N ILE A 202 11.66 -1.73 5.40
CA ILE A 202 10.87 -2.07 6.57
C ILE A 202 10.91 -3.58 6.73
N VAL A 203 11.49 -4.10 7.81
CA VAL A 203 11.51 -5.54 8.11
C VAL A 203 10.86 -5.79 9.46
N ASN A 204 9.85 -6.67 9.49
CA ASN A 204 9.05 -7.01 10.66
C ASN A 204 8.52 -5.77 11.42
N GLY A 205 8.18 -4.72 10.66
CA GLY A 205 7.68 -3.44 11.18
C GLY A 205 8.77 -2.47 11.68
N ILE A 206 10.05 -2.87 11.65
CA ILE A 206 11.18 -2.01 11.99
C ILE A 206 11.66 -1.32 10.71
N ARG A 207 11.84 0.00 10.76
CA ARG A 207 12.27 0.84 9.63
C ARG A 207 13.79 1.03 9.66
N TYR A 208 14.42 0.83 8.49
CA TYR A 208 15.83 1.08 8.23
C TYR A 208 15.95 2.02 7.03
N SER A 209 16.36 3.26 7.28
CA SER A 209 16.50 4.26 6.22
C SER A 209 17.83 4.11 5.51
N ILE A 210 17.78 3.95 4.19
CA ILE A 210 18.93 4.08 3.29
C ILE A 210 19.06 5.57 2.98
N ALA A 211 19.79 6.28 3.83
CA ALA A 211 20.16 7.67 3.56
C ALA A 211 21.33 7.68 2.59
N SER A 212 21.06 8.00 1.32
CA SER A 212 22.11 8.26 0.36
C SER A 212 21.87 9.62 -0.27
N ASP A 213 22.87 10.48 -0.20
CA ASP A 213 22.92 11.74 -0.95
C ASP A 213 22.87 11.51 -2.49
N ILE A 214 22.90 10.25 -2.93
CA ILE A 214 22.96 9.80 -4.31
C ILE A 214 21.61 9.26 -4.80
N PHE A 215 20.73 8.81 -3.89
CA PHE A 215 19.40 8.29 -4.25
C PHE A 215 18.39 9.43 -4.35
N LEU A 216 18.20 9.97 -5.55
CA LEU A 216 16.97 10.67 -5.89
C LEU A 216 15.95 9.59 -6.30
N PRO A 217 14.80 9.40 -5.61
CA PRO A 217 13.81 8.37 -5.95
C PRO A 217 13.21 8.54 -7.33
N GLU A 218 13.24 9.77 -7.85
CA GLU A 218 12.91 10.10 -9.24
C GLU A 218 13.84 9.37 -10.23
N LEU A 219 15.03 8.97 -9.76
CA LEU A 219 16.09 8.27 -10.48
C LEU A 219 16.28 6.85 -9.96
N VAL A 220 15.25 6.18 -9.44
CA VAL A 220 15.32 4.74 -9.13
C VAL A 220 14.20 4.03 -9.86
N TYR A 221 14.52 2.87 -10.44
CA TYR A 221 13.45 1.99 -10.88
C TYR A 221 12.56 1.70 -9.66
N TYR A 222 11.24 1.75 -9.79
CA TYR A 222 10.30 1.40 -8.71
C TYR A 222 10.31 -0.11 -8.37
N LYS A 223 11.48 -0.75 -8.54
CA LYS A 223 11.76 -2.16 -8.51
C LYS A 223 13.14 -2.42 -7.92
N TYR A 224 13.28 -3.54 -7.23
CA TYR A 224 14.55 -4.04 -6.68
C TYR A 224 14.60 -5.57 -6.81
N LYS A 225 15.76 -6.17 -6.51
CA LYS A 225 15.96 -7.63 -6.50
C LYS A 225 16.50 -8.09 -5.15
N LEU A 226 16.34 -9.38 -4.85
CA LEU A 226 17.10 -10.05 -3.79
C LEU A 226 18.19 -10.91 -4.42
N THR A 227 19.45 -10.64 -4.07
CA THR A 227 20.62 -11.34 -4.59
C THR A 227 21.23 -12.23 -3.51
N GLU A 228 21.48 -13.49 -3.81
CA GLU A 228 22.14 -14.42 -2.88
C GLU A 228 23.61 -14.04 -2.65
N ILE A 229 24.03 -14.07 -1.39
CA ILE A 229 25.42 -13.92 -0.98
C ILE A 229 26.04 -15.32 -0.93
N ALA A 230 26.89 -15.62 -1.92
CA ALA A 230 27.33 -16.97 -2.29
C ALA A 230 27.96 -17.80 -1.15
N ASP A 231 28.58 -17.13 -0.17
CA ASP A 231 29.32 -17.78 0.91
C ASP A 231 28.56 -17.84 2.25
N SER A 232 27.35 -17.26 2.33
CA SER A 232 26.62 -17.13 3.59
C SER A 232 25.23 -17.76 3.59
N GLY A 233 24.65 -18.04 2.41
CA GLY A 233 23.25 -18.46 2.30
C GLY A 233 22.27 -17.35 2.68
N ARG A 234 22.75 -16.11 2.77
CA ARG A 234 21.97 -14.90 3.07
C ARG A 234 21.69 -14.13 1.80
N TYR A 235 20.83 -13.12 1.90
CA TYR A 235 20.40 -12.33 0.74
C TYR A 235 20.59 -10.84 0.96
N ALA A 236 20.98 -10.16 -0.11
CA ALA A 236 21.10 -8.72 -0.19
C ALA A 236 19.96 -8.11 -1.00
N LEU A 237 19.44 -6.97 -0.56
CA LEU A 237 18.63 -6.09 -1.38
C LEU A 237 19.53 -5.43 -2.44
N THR A 238 19.12 -5.53 -3.69
CA THR A 238 19.85 -4.96 -4.83
C THR A 238 19.02 -3.87 -5.49
N PHE A 239 19.53 -2.64 -5.43
CA PHE A 239 18.86 -1.45 -5.94
C PHE A 239 19.51 -0.95 -7.23
N PHE A 240 18.65 -0.49 -8.14
CA PHE A 240 19.02 -0.02 -9.46
C PHE A 240 18.52 1.43 -9.64
N PRO A 241 19.39 2.44 -9.60
CA PRO A 241 19.05 3.77 -10.05
C PRO A 241 18.72 3.76 -11.55
N ALA A 242 17.72 4.53 -11.96
CA ALA A 242 17.38 4.83 -13.34
C ALA A 242 18.27 5.97 -13.87
N ALA A 243 19.14 5.72 -14.86
CA ALA A 243 20.04 6.70 -15.50
C ALA A 243 19.44 7.26 -16.82
N PRO A 244 19.87 8.40 -17.42
CA PRO A 244 20.98 9.34 -17.12
C PRO A 244 20.51 10.76 -16.66
N PRO A 245 21.41 11.67 -16.18
CA PRO A 245 22.83 11.80 -16.53
C PRO A 245 23.87 11.37 -15.47
N HIS A 246 23.46 10.77 -14.36
CA HIS A 246 24.37 10.43 -13.27
C HIS A 246 24.40 8.92 -13.00
N GLY A 247 25.32 8.22 -13.66
CA GLY A 247 25.85 6.93 -13.23
C GLY A 247 24.93 5.71 -13.39
N ALA A 248 25.53 4.60 -13.78
CA ALA A 248 24.91 3.28 -13.78
C ALA A 248 25.44 2.50 -12.57
N GLU A 249 24.99 2.91 -11.38
CA GLU A 249 25.39 2.29 -10.12
C GLU A 249 24.49 1.08 -9.79
N VAL A 250 24.99 0.10 -9.05
CA VAL A 250 24.17 -0.98 -8.47
C VAL A 250 24.58 -1.11 -7.00
N PHE A 251 23.61 -1.01 -6.10
CA PHE A 251 23.84 -0.99 -4.66
C PHE A 251 23.38 -2.30 -4.03
N PHE A 252 24.16 -2.81 -3.08
CA PHE A 252 23.89 -4.06 -2.38
C PHE A 252 23.82 -3.80 -0.86
N TYR A 253 22.66 -4.11 -0.24
CA TYR A 253 22.46 -3.97 1.20
C TYR A 253 22.06 -5.30 1.85
N GLU A 254 22.73 -5.68 2.92
CA GLU A 254 22.40 -6.87 3.71
C GLU A 254 21.54 -6.50 4.92
N TYR A 255 20.44 -7.22 5.12
CA TYR A 255 19.69 -7.17 6.37
C TYR A 255 20.15 -8.25 7.33
N THR A 256 20.49 -7.87 8.56
CA THR A 256 20.81 -8.78 9.68
C THR A 256 19.91 -8.51 10.86
N ILE A 257 19.28 -9.56 11.41
CA ILE A 257 18.50 -9.44 12.65
C ILE A 257 19.40 -8.93 13.77
N GLY A 258 19.01 -7.82 14.39
CA GLY A 258 19.73 -7.19 15.50
C GLY A 258 20.84 -6.21 15.10
N SER A 259 21.44 -6.35 13.91
CA SER A 259 22.42 -5.36 13.40
C SER A 259 21.78 -4.30 12.50
N GLY A 260 20.67 -4.64 11.84
CA GLY A 260 19.96 -3.74 10.93
C GLY A 260 20.37 -3.95 9.48
N LEU A 261 20.44 -2.85 8.73
CA LEU A 261 20.72 -2.85 7.30
C LEU A 261 22.12 -2.27 7.06
N ASP A 262 23.00 -3.07 6.44
CA ASP A 262 24.41 -2.72 6.19
C ASP A 262 24.70 -2.72 4.69
N GLU A 263 25.46 -1.75 4.20
CA GLU A 263 25.93 -1.73 2.81
C GLU A 263 27.03 -2.78 2.60
N ILE A 264 26.84 -3.67 1.62
CA ILE A 264 27.87 -4.61 1.17
C ILE A 264 28.84 -3.90 0.22
N GLY A 265 28.30 -3.12 -0.72
CA GLY A 265 29.07 -2.30 -1.63
C GLY A 265 28.26 -1.76 -2.81
N VAL A 266 28.95 -0.99 -3.65
CA VAL A 266 28.42 -0.37 -4.88
C VAL A 266 29.27 -0.76 -6.08
N VAL A 267 28.63 -0.98 -7.23
CA VAL A 267 29.29 -1.20 -8.52
C VAL A 267 28.93 -0.11 -9.49
N TYR A 268 29.94 0.44 -10.17
CA TYR A 268 29.79 1.35 -11.29
C TYR A 268 29.87 0.57 -12.60
N ILE A 269 28.80 0.62 -13.40
CA ILE A 269 28.71 0.00 -14.72
C ILE A 269 28.86 1.10 -15.77
N GLU A 270 30.01 1.17 -16.44
CA GLU A 270 30.25 2.14 -17.52
C GLU A 270 29.56 1.70 -18.82
N SER A 271 28.24 1.83 -18.90
CA SER A 271 27.52 1.61 -20.16
C SER A 271 26.23 2.44 -20.23
N PRO A 272 26.18 3.46 -21.10
CA PRO A 272 25.03 4.37 -21.20
C PRO A 272 23.76 3.70 -21.78
N ASP A 273 23.89 2.52 -22.40
CA ASP A 273 22.80 1.83 -23.11
C ASP A 273 22.35 0.54 -22.40
N THR A 274 22.86 0.24 -21.21
CA THR A 274 22.49 -0.98 -20.47
C THR A 274 21.26 -0.72 -19.60
N ASP A 275 20.20 -1.51 -19.78
CA ASP A 275 19.14 -1.60 -18.78
C ASP A 275 19.71 -2.30 -17.55
N LEU A 276 20.01 -1.52 -16.51
CA LEU A 276 20.63 -2.02 -15.28
C LEU A 276 19.74 -3.03 -14.58
N PHE A 277 18.43 -2.98 -14.78
CA PHE A 277 17.53 -3.92 -14.15
C PHE A 277 17.64 -5.33 -14.75
N ASP A 278 18.03 -5.46 -16.02
CA ASP A 278 18.13 -6.75 -16.72
C ASP A 278 19.52 -7.40 -16.66
N VAL A 279 20.47 -6.80 -15.93
CA VAL A 279 21.82 -7.36 -15.79
C VAL A 279 21.81 -8.67 -15.01
N ASP A 280 22.67 -9.60 -15.45
CA ASP A 280 22.88 -10.89 -14.80
C ASP A 280 23.82 -10.71 -13.59
N ILE A 281 23.30 -10.91 -12.38
CA ILE A 281 24.05 -10.75 -11.12
C ILE A 281 24.23 -12.12 -10.47
N LYS A 282 25.50 -12.49 -10.24
CA LYS A 282 25.92 -13.77 -9.66
C LYS A 282 27.10 -13.59 -8.74
N ASP A 283 27.37 -14.61 -7.93
CA ASP A 283 28.58 -14.73 -7.11
C ASP A 283 28.83 -13.48 -6.23
N LEU A 284 27.76 -12.91 -5.66
CA LEU A 284 27.89 -11.81 -4.71
C LEU A 284 28.58 -12.31 -3.43
N THR A 285 29.64 -11.63 -3.03
CA THR A 285 30.38 -11.84 -1.78
C THR A 285 30.52 -10.50 -1.08
N TYR A 286 31.09 -10.46 0.13
CA TYR A 286 31.38 -9.18 0.79
C TYR A 286 32.51 -8.35 0.15
N ASN A 287 33.17 -8.84 -0.91
CA ASN A 287 34.32 -8.17 -1.54
C ASN A 287 34.15 -7.93 -3.03
N SER A 288 33.22 -8.63 -3.67
CA SER A 288 33.01 -8.56 -5.10
C SER A 288 31.66 -9.15 -5.50
N VAL A 289 31.25 -8.83 -6.72
CA VAL A 289 30.09 -9.41 -7.40
C VAL A 289 30.42 -9.61 -8.88
N ASN A 290 29.80 -10.62 -9.50
CA ASN A 290 29.87 -10.84 -10.93
C ASN A 290 28.63 -10.25 -11.60
N ILE A 291 28.83 -9.26 -12.48
CA ILE A 291 27.75 -8.64 -13.27
C ILE A 291 28.08 -8.83 -14.75
N ASN A 292 27.17 -9.44 -15.51
CA ASN A 292 27.35 -9.72 -16.94
C ASN A 292 28.68 -10.42 -17.28
N ASN A 293 29.10 -11.39 -16.46
CA ASN A 293 30.37 -12.13 -16.56
C ASN A 293 31.63 -11.29 -16.30
N GLN A 294 31.51 -10.12 -15.67
CA GLN A 294 32.62 -9.31 -15.21
C GLN A 294 32.63 -9.23 -13.68
N THR A 295 33.79 -9.51 -13.08
CA THR A 295 33.97 -9.38 -11.64
C THR A 295 34.26 -7.94 -11.26
N HIS A 296 33.38 -7.35 -10.45
CA HIS A 296 33.54 -6.03 -9.86
C HIS A 296 33.94 -6.18 -8.40
N LYS A 297 35.02 -5.53 -7.97
CA LYS A 297 35.45 -5.50 -6.56
C LYS A 297 34.87 -4.28 -5.88
N PHE A 298 34.42 -4.43 -4.64
CA PHE A 298 33.94 -3.31 -3.85
C PHE A 298 35.10 -2.48 -3.32
N ASP A 299 35.02 -1.16 -3.51
CA ASP A 299 35.96 -0.24 -2.90
C ASP A 299 35.49 0.12 -1.48
N ARG A 300 36.02 -0.60 -0.49
CA ARG A 300 35.72 -0.36 0.93
C ARG A 300 36.30 0.95 1.47
N SER A 301 37.05 1.72 0.68
CA SER A 301 37.51 3.04 1.11
C SER A 301 36.41 4.10 1.12
N LEU A 302 35.26 3.80 0.51
CA LEU A 302 34.11 4.72 0.37
C LEU A 302 32.96 4.41 1.34
N SER A 303 32.91 3.22 1.96
CA SER A 303 31.90 2.87 2.97
C SER A 303 32.24 3.55 4.30
N ARG A 304 31.40 4.51 4.72
CA ARG A 304 31.52 5.26 5.99
C ARG A 304 30.80 4.58 7.14
#